data_AF-A0A210W6T5-F1
#
_entry.id   AF-A0A210W6T5-F1
#
_cell.length_a   1.000
_cell.length_b   1.000
_cell.length_c   1.000
_cell.angle_alpha   90.00
_cell.angle_beta   90.00
_cell.angle_gamma   90.00
#
_symmetry.space_group_name_H-M   'P 1'
#
loop_
_entity.id
_entity.type
_entity.pdbx_description
1 polymer ?
#
loop_
_entity_poly.entity_id
_entity_poly.type
_entity_poly.pdbx_seq_one_letter_code
_entity_poly.pdbx_strand_id
1 'polypeptide(L)'
;MNPTQPSTATDSHSARQLSNALTQVDHLVQQGCAEISAIAQLALAWLETPKGHRHLDVVARALQSNRDSAETLADYAGTEAHAMGCGFEDPAEMRRAEAAEAAAKAMAHLFERRANVPMPAQDGSS
;
A
#
# COMPACT_ATOMS: atom_id res chain seq x y z
N MET A 1 7.95 -53.83 -22.98
CA MET A 1 8.01 -52.97 -21.79
C MET A 1 8.98 -51.85 -22.10
N ASN A 2 8.49 -50.64 -22.35
CA ASN A 2 9.33 -49.46 -22.59
C ASN A 2 8.98 -48.45 -21.49
N PRO A 3 9.90 -48.04 -20.61
CA PRO A 3 9.58 -47.08 -19.57
C PRO A 3 9.43 -45.70 -20.21
N THR A 4 8.23 -45.16 -20.06
CA THR A 4 7.81 -43.78 -20.27
C THR A 4 8.86 -42.80 -19.74
N GLN A 5 9.41 -41.98 -20.62
CA GLN A 5 10.17 -40.78 -20.26
C GLN A 5 9.36 -39.56 -20.66
N PRO A 6 8.80 -38.81 -19.70
CA PRO A 6 8.59 -37.37 -19.92
C PRO A 6 8.68 -36.54 -18.63
N SER A 7 9.70 -35.67 -18.47
CA SER A 7 9.63 -34.55 -17.48
C SER A 7 10.52 -33.32 -17.79
N THR A 8 11.61 -33.44 -18.55
CA THR A 8 12.60 -32.34 -18.68
C THR A 8 12.07 -31.06 -19.37
N ALA A 9 11.08 -31.17 -20.26
CA ALA A 9 10.50 -30.02 -20.96
C ALA A 9 9.60 -29.16 -20.05
N THR A 10 8.89 -29.78 -19.10
CA THR A 10 8.00 -29.09 -18.16
C THR A 10 8.78 -28.37 -17.08
N ASP A 11 9.88 -28.97 -16.62
CA ASP A 11 10.79 -28.38 -15.62
C ASP A 11 11.50 -27.13 -16.18
N SER A 12 11.92 -27.18 -17.45
CA SER A 12 12.58 -26.06 -18.11
C SER A 12 11.64 -24.90 -18.44
N HIS A 13 10.36 -25.17 -18.72
CA HIS A 13 9.34 -24.13 -18.85
C HIS A 13 9.06 -23.43 -17.52
N SER A 14 8.89 -24.21 -16.45
CA SER A 14 8.63 -23.69 -15.10
C SER A 14 9.79 -22.84 -14.57
N ALA A 15 11.03 -23.27 -14.81
CA ALA A 15 12.23 -22.50 -14.44
C ALA A 15 12.33 -21.17 -15.19
N ARG A 16 11.97 -21.12 -16.48
CA ARG A 16 11.93 -19.85 -17.25
C ARG A 16 10.83 -18.92 -16.75
N GLN A 17 9.65 -19.45 -16.43
CA GLN A 17 8.56 -18.66 -15.86
C GLN A 17 8.98 -18.02 -14.52
N LEU A 18 9.59 -18.81 -13.64
CA LEU A 18 10.12 -18.32 -12.38
C LEU A 18 11.19 -17.24 -12.58
N SER A 19 12.15 -17.48 -13.49
CA SER A 19 13.18 -16.48 -13.82
C SER A 19 12.57 -15.17 -14.31
N ASN A 20 11.56 -15.24 -15.19
CA ASN A 20 10.90 -14.06 -15.72
C ASN A 20 10.14 -13.30 -14.62
N ALA A 21 9.42 -14.01 -13.74
CA ALA A 21 8.70 -13.40 -12.63
C ALA A 21 9.67 -12.72 -11.65
N LEU A 22 10.78 -13.38 -11.30
CA LEU A 22 11.82 -12.79 -10.44
C LEU A 22 12.45 -11.55 -11.07
N THR A 23 12.74 -11.58 -12.37
CA THR A 23 13.27 -10.40 -13.08
C THR A 23 12.26 -9.25 -13.09
N GLN A 24 10.97 -9.52 -13.26
CA GLN A 24 9.92 -8.48 -13.20
C GLN A 24 9.80 -7.87 -11.81
N VAL A 25 9.76 -8.70 -10.76
CA VAL A 25 9.72 -8.24 -9.37
C VAL A 25 10.97 -7.43 -9.03
N ASP A 26 12.16 -7.88 -9.42
CA ASP A 26 13.40 -7.12 -9.18
C ASP A 26 13.35 -5.74 -9.87
N HIS A 27 12.94 -5.68 -11.15
CA HIS A 27 12.78 -4.41 -11.85
C HIS A 27 11.80 -3.45 -11.16
N LEU A 28 10.64 -3.96 -10.72
CA LEU A 28 9.65 -3.17 -10.00
C LEU A 28 10.23 -2.62 -8.70
N VAL A 29 10.89 -3.49 -7.90
CA VAL A 29 11.50 -3.11 -6.63
C VAL A 29 12.58 -2.06 -6.83
N GLN A 30 13.50 -2.26 -7.77
CA GLN A 30 14.56 -1.29 -8.04
C GLN A 30 14.00 0.07 -8.48
N GLN A 31 12.99 0.07 -9.36
CA GLN A 31 12.34 1.30 -9.81
C GLN A 31 11.64 2.03 -8.66
N GLY A 32 10.81 1.33 -7.88
CA GLY A 32 10.10 1.94 -6.77
C GLY A 32 11.03 2.41 -5.65
N CYS A 33 12.10 1.65 -5.34
CA CYS A 33 13.12 2.09 -4.40
C CYS A 33 13.87 3.35 -4.89
N ALA A 34 14.17 3.44 -6.18
CA ALA A 34 14.81 4.63 -6.76
C ALA A 34 13.90 5.86 -6.65
N GLU A 35 12.60 5.70 -6.90
CA GLU A 35 11.61 6.78 -6.78
C GLU A 35 11.47 7.26 -5.33
N ILE A 36 11.27 6.34 -4.38
CA ILE A 36 11.17 6.64 -2.94
C ILE A 36 12.44 7.36 -2.46
N SER A 37 13.61 6.89 -2.88
CA SER A 37 14.90 7.50 -2.55
C SER A 37 15.02 8.92 -3.10
N ALA A 38 14.64 9.14 -4.36
CA ALA A 38 14.70 10.46 -4.98
C ALA A 38 13.78 11.48 -4.26
N ILE A 39 12.54 11.09 -3.96
CA ILE A 39 11.59 11.95 -3.23
C ILE A 39 12.10 12.23 -1.82
N ALA A 40 12.64 11.24 -1.12
CA ALA A 40 13.22 11.42 0.22
C ALA A 40 14.40 12.40 0.18
N GLN A 41 15.31 12.27 -0.80
CA GLN A 41 16.44 13.18 -0.98
C GLN A 41 15.96 14.62 -1.24
N LEU A 42 14.95 14.81 -2.09
CA LEU A 42 14.36 16.12 -2.34
C LEU A 42 13.73 16.73 -1.08
N ALA A 43 13.03 15.93 -0.28
CA ALA A 43 12.43 16.37 0.98
C ALA A 43 13.50 16.79 2.01
N LEU A 44 14.58 16.02 2.12
CA LEU A 44 15.71 16.35 3.01
C LEU A 44 16.42 17.63 2.55
N ALA A 45 16.74 17.76 1.26
CA ALA A 45 17.35 18.96 0.71
C ALA A 45 16.46 20.20 0.91
N TRP A 46 15.13 20.04 0.83
CA TRP A 46 14.20 21.12 1.10
C TRP A 46 14.31 21.64 2.55
N LEU A 47 14.40 20.73 3.52
CA LEU A 47 14.53 21.05 4.94
C LEU A 47 15.81 21.82 5.27
N GLU A 48 16.89 21.64 4.50
CA GLU A 48 18.13 22.40 4.69
C GLU A 48 17.98 23.89 4.31
N THR A 49 16.91 24.26 3.61
CA THR A 49 16.66 25.65 3.21
C THR A 49 15.86 26.43 4.27
N PRO A 50 16.08 27.75 4.42
CA PRO A 50 15.27 28.59 5.31
C PRO A 50 13.77 28.63 4.93
N LYS A 51 13.45 28.41 3.65
CA LYS A 51 12.08 28.29 3.16
C LYS A 51 11.46 26.96 3.57
N GLY A 52 12.22 25.87 3.56
CA GLY A 52 11.71 24.55 3.91
C GLY A 52 11.26 24.45 5.36
N HIS A 53 11.97 25.10 6.28
CA HIS A 53 11.55 25.22 7.68
C HIS A 53 10.18 25.90 7.86
N ARG A 54 9.78 26.78 6.93
CA ARG A 54 8.49 27.49 6.95
C ARG A 54 7.39 26.78 6.16
N HIS A 55 7.77 25.83 5.30
CA HIS A 55 6.89 25.14 4.36
C HIS A 55 7.03 23.62 4.51
N LEU A 56 6.74 23.13 5.72
CA LEU A 56 6.72 21.70 6.04
C LEU A 56 5.60 20.94 5.33
N ASP A 57 4.60 21.64 4.78
CA ASP A 57 3.55 21.06 3.94
C ASP A 57 4.12 20.40 2.67
N VAL A 58 5.26 20.88 2.16
CA VAL A 58 5.97 20.26 1.04
C VAL A 58 6.58 18.93 1.46
N VAL A 59 7.15 18.87 2.66
CA VAL A 59 7.71 17.63 3.23
C VAL A 59 6.59 16.63 3.54
N ALA A 60 5.48 17.10 4.11
CA ALA A 60 4.31 16.26 4.35
C ALA A 60 3.77 15.65 3.05
N ARG A 61 3.71 16.42 1.96
CA ARG A 61 3.33 15.92 0.63
C ARG A 61 4.34 14.94 0.05
N ALA A 62 5.64 15.19 0.21
CA ALA A 62 6.69 14.27 -0.21
C ALA A 62 6.60 12.92 0.54
N LEU A 63 6.34 12.95 1.86
CA LEU A 63 6.14 11.75 2.66
C LEU A 63 4.87 10.98 2.27
N GLN A 64 3.77 11.69 1.95
CA GLN A 64 2.56 11.07 1.40
C GLN A 64 2.86 10.39 0.07
N SER A 65 3.54 11.07 -0.86
CA SER A 65 3.94 10.48 -2.14
C SER A 65 4.80 9.24 -1.94
N ASN A 66 5.77 9.26 -1.02
CA ASN A 66 6.60 8.10 -0.72
C ASN A 66 5.81 6.91 -0.21
N ARG A 67 4.85 7.15 0.70
CA ARG A 67 3.97 6.11 1.20
C ARG A 67 3.15 5.52 0.05
N ASP A 68 2.52 6.37 -0.75
CA ASP A 68 1.65 5.94 -1.84
C ASP A 68 2.45 5.16 -2.92
N SER A 69 3.68 5.60 -3.24
CA SER A 69 4.59 4.86 -4.14
C SER A 69 5.03 3.51 -3.55
N ALA A 70 5.26 3.43 -2.22
CA ALA A 70 5.61 2.19 -1.55
C ALA A 70 4.44 1.20 -1.49
N GLU A 71 3.21 1.67 -1.24
CA GLU A 71 1.99 0.86 -1.29
C GLU A 71 1.77 0.30 -2.70
N THR A 72 1.88 1.17 -3.71
CA THR A 72 1.78 0.76 -5.12
C THR A 72 2.82 -0.31 -5.49
N LEU A 73 4.07 -0.14 -5.04
CA LEU A 73 5.13 -1.12 -5.27
C LEU A 73 4.78 -2.47 -4.61
N ALA A 74 4.29 -2.44 -3.37
CA ALA A 74 3.90 -3.64 -2.64
C ALA A 74 2.75 -4.38 -3.35
N ASP A 75 1.76 -3.66 -3.88
CA ASP A 75 0.64 -4.24 -4.63
C ASP A 75 1.11 -4.93 -5.91
N TYR A 76 1.99 -4.29 -6.68
CA TYR A 76 2.53 -4.88 -7.91
C TYR A 76 3.39 -6.12 -7.62
N ALA A 77 4.33 -6.02 -6.68
CA ALA A 77 5.16 -7.16 -6.30
C ALA A 77 4.33 -8.30 -5.69
N GLY A 78 3.30 -7.96 -4.91
CA GLY A 78 2.36 -8.91 -4.33
C GLY A 78 1.51 -9.62 -5.38
N THR A 79 1.06 -8.91 -6.42
CA THR A 79 0.30 -9.49 -7.54
C THR A 79 1.12 -10.54 -8.28
N GLU A 80 2.38 -10.24 -8.59
CA GLU A 80 3.30 -11.19 -9.24
C GLU A 80 3.60 -12.40 -8.34
N ALA A 81 3.83 -12.18 -7.05
CA ALA A 81 4.04 -13.27 -6.09
C ALA A 81 2.79 -14.15 -5.94
N HIS A 82 1.59 -13.56 -5.92
CA HIS A 82 0.34 -14.29 -5.85
C HIS A 82 0.09 -15.12 -7.12
N ALA A 83 0.40 -14.58 -8.30
CA ALA A 83 0.33 -15.32 -9.57
C ALA A 83 1.23 -16.56 -9.59
N MET A 84 2.33 -16.52 -8.83
CA MET A 84 3.27 -17.63 -8.65
C MET A 84 2.93 -18.55 -7.47
N GLY A 85 1.85 -18.27 -6.73
CA GLY A 85 1.45 -19.03 -5.54
C GLY A 85 2.38 -18.85 -4.34
N CYS A 86 3.21 -17.81 -4.33
CA CYS A 86 4.16 -17.49 -3.26
C CYS A 86 3.88 -16.12 -2.60
N GLY A 87 2.65 -15.61 -2.74
CA GLY A 87 2.22 -14.35 -2.14
C GLY A 87 2.46 -14.31 -0.63
N PHE A 88 3.03 -13.20 -0.16
CA PHE A 88 3.22 -12.94 1.25
C PHE A 88 2.07 -12.09 1.78
N GLU A 89 1.44 -12.53 2.86
CA GLU A 89 0.43 -11.76 3.59
C GLU A 89 1.07 -11.16 4.83
N ASP A 90 1.06 -9.82 4.97
CA ASP A 90 1.52 -9.15 6.19
C ASP A 90 0.40 -9.15 7.25
N PRO A 91 0.52 -9.96 8.33
CA PRO A 91 -0.52 -10.01 9.35
C PRO A 91 -0.63 -8.68 10.12
N ALA A 92 0.43 -7.87 10.16
CA ALA A 92 0.40 -6.57 10.78
C ALA A 92 -0.35 -5.55 9.93
N GLU A 93 -0.19 -5.58 8.61
CA GLU A 93 -1.01 -4.78 7.68
C GLU A 93 -2.49 -5.15 7.82
N MET A 94 -2.82 -6.44 7.82
CA MET A 94 -4.21 -6.88 8.00
C MET A 94 -4.83 -6.33 9.30
N ARG A 95 -4.11 -6.41 10.43
CA ARG A 95 -4.56 -5.80 11.69
C ARG A 95 -4.71 -4.28 11.62
N ARG A 96 -3.80 -3.59 10.93
CA ARG A 96 -3.85 -2.13 10.74
C ARG A 96 -5.05 -1.73 9.87
N ALA A 97 -5.33 -2.46 8.80
CA ALA A 97 -6.47 -2.26 7.93
C ALA A 97 -7.80 -2.50 8.67
N GLU A 98 -7.91 -3.60 9.42
CA GLU A 98 -9.08 -3.90 10.26
C GLU A 98 -9.34 -2.79 11.30
N ALA A 99 -8.28 -2.30 11.95
CA ALA A 99 -8.39 -1.21 12.92
C ALA A 99 -8.81 0.11 12.26
N ALA A 100 -8.28 0.43 11.07
CA ALA A 100 -8.65 1.61 10.31
C ALA A 100 -10.12 1.55 9.85
N GLU A 101 -10.58 0.40 9.37
CA GLU A 101 -11.98 0.17 8.98
C GLU A 101 -12.92 0.30 10.18
N ALA A 102 -12.56 -0.30 11.33
CA ALA A 102 -13.33 -0.19 12.56
C ALA A 102 -13.44 1.27 13.04
N ALA A 103 -12.34 2.03 12.95
CA ALA A 103 -12.33 3.46 13.30
C ALA A 103 -13.22 4.28 12.35
N ALA A 104 -13.15 4.02 11.03
CA ALA A 104 -13.98 4.70 10.04
C ALA A 104 -15.48 4.43 10.27
N LYS A 105 -15.86 3.17 10.54
CA LYS A 105 -17.24 2.79 10.88
C LYS A 105 -17.71 3.46 12.17
N ALA A 106 -16.86 3.51 13.21
CA ALA A 106 -17.19 4.18 14.46
C ALA A 106 -17.42 5.69 14.26
N MET A 107 -16.59 6.35 13.44
CA MET A 107 -16.77 7.75 13.08
C MET A 107 -18.09 7.97 12.33
N ALA A 108 -18.41 7.14 11.34
CA ALA A 108 -19.67 7.22 10.60
C ALA A 108 -20.89 7.09 11.52
N HIS A 109 -20.89 6.12 12.43
CA HIS A 109 -21.96 5.96 13.42
C HIS A 109 -22.12 7.16 14.37
N LEU A 110 -21.02 7.81 14.76
CA LEU A 110 -21.09 9.04 15.57
C LEU A 110 -21.74 10.19 14.79
N PHE A 111 -21.45 10.32 13.49
CA PHE A 111 -22.10 11.31 12.63
C PHE A 111 -23.60 11.05 12.49
N GLU A 112 -24.02 9.80 12.29
CA GLU A 112 -25.43 9.41 12.25
C GLU A 112 -26.15 9.69 13.57
N ARG A 113 -25.53 9.36 14.71
CA ARG A 113 -26.11 9.64 16.04
C ARG A 113 -26.28 11.13 16.31
N ARG A 114 -25.35 11.95 15.80
CA ARG A 114 -25.41 13.42 15.92
C ARG A 114 -26.48 14.03 15.02
N ALA A 115 -26.72 13.46 13.84
CA ALA A 115 -27.76 13.93 12.92
C ALA A 115 -29.17 13.62 13.43
N ASN A 116 -29.34 12.57 14.24
CA ASN A 116 -30.64 12.09 14.69
C ASN A 116 -31.04 12.56 16.11
N VAL A 117 -30.41 13.62 16.63
CA VAL A 117 -30.77 14.20 17.94
C VAL A 117 -32.14 14.87 17.83
N PRO A 118 -33.18 14.41 18.55
CA PRO A 118 -34.49 15.07 18.54
C PRO A 118 -34.36 16.45 19.19
N MET A 119 -34.77 17.50 18.47
CA MET A 119 -34.92 18.84 19.06
C MET A 119 -35.92 18.76 20.22
N PRO A 120 -35.59 19.31 21.41
CA PRO A 120 -36.54 19.32 22.53
C PRO A 120 -37.78 20.09 22.09
N ALA A 121 -38.95 19.47 22.29
CA ALA A 121 -40.24 20.09 22.02
C ALA A 121 -40.30 21.41 22.79
N GLN A 122 -40.43 22.53 22.07
CA GLN A 122 -40.79 23.79 22.66
C GLN A 122 -42.26 23.68 23.07
N ASP A 123 -42.51 23.22 24.29
CA ASP A 123 -43.83 23.31 24.91
C ASP A 123 -44.11 24.79 25.19
N GLY A 124 -44.81 25.40 24.23
CA GLY A 124 -45.29 26.76 24.29
C GLY A 124 -46.23 26.93 25.48
N SER A 125 -45.80 27.78 26.42
CA SER A 125 -46.71 28.36 27.42
C SER A 125 -47.36 29.60 26.82
N SER A 126 -48.68 29.56 26.61
CA SER A 126 -49.60 30.72 26.58
C SER A 126 -51.01 30.24 26.80
#